data_AF-A0A518K9W4-F1
#
_entry.id   AF-A0A518K9W4-F1
#
_cell.length_a   1.000
_cell.length_b   1.000
_cell.length_c   1.000
_cell.angle_alpha   90.00
_cell.angle_beta   90.00
_cell.angle_gamma   90.00
#
_symmetry.space_group_name_H-M   'P 1'
#
loop_
_entity.id
_entity.type
_entity.pdbx_description
1 polymer ?
#
loop_
_entity_poly.entity_id
_entity_poly.type
_entity_poly.pdbx_seq_one_letter_code
_entity_poly.pdbx_strand_id
1 'polypeptide(L)'
;MRTLLAAVAMLGLSAAPSLALPSINLVDTGANTGRLDITVTGSGSIAAEIALTDAGAYSLTNVAINSAIFDTANPGDSPFIEGSTEGGDSLGLTFEPELGRAFAALGSGIVDGPGTYTLLTFEYSVTQPWPLGFSGVSASGLVAQAGVMTRGLFDQSGVVVEFTPGDFDGSGAIGDGDLTLLLSNWGLPVPPVPAGWTGIQPTAPGVGDDELTWLLSVWGQSPAATTAAPEPSAAFLVVACWVASLLRTERRRLN
;
A
#
# COMPACT_ATOMS: atom_id res chain seq x y z
N MET A 1 58.50 0.38 -2.53
CA MET A 1 57.79 1.07 -1.42
C MET A 1 56.90 2.19 -1.97
N ARG A 2 55.94 1.85 -2.85
CA ARG A 2 54.97 2.77 -3.47
C ARG A 2 53.76 1.97 -3.96
N THR A 3 52.85 1.57 -3.06
CA THR A 3 51.55 0.95 -3.40
C THR A 3 50.72 0.78 -2.13
N LEU A 4 50.29 1.88 -1.52
CA LEU A 4 49.42 1.83 -0.32
C LEU A 4 48.63 3.12 -0.16
N LEU A 5 48.01 3.59 -1.25
CA LEU A 5 47.20 4.82 -1.24
C LEU A 5 46.07 4.71 -2.29
N ALA A 6 45.10 3.82 -2.05
CA ALA A 6 43.90 3.74 -2.90
C ALA A 6 42.65 3.15 -2.22
N ALA A 7 42.66 2.86 -0.91
CA ALA A 7 41.62 2.02 -0.29
C ALA A 7 40.68 2.73 0.72
N VAL A 8 40.74 4.06 0.88
CA VAL A 8 39.99 4.76 1.96
C VAL A 8 39.00 5.81 1.41
N ALA A 9 38.29 5.47 0.33
CA ALA A 9 37.21 6.31 -0.21
C ALA A 9 35.86 5.56 -0.28
N MET A 10 35.56 4.73 0.73
CA MET A 10 34.21 4.18 0.98
C MET A 10 33.55 4.92 2.15
N LEU A 11 33.39 6.23 2.01
CA LEU A 11 32.61 7.02 2.95
C LEU A 11 31.13 6.98 2.54
N GLY A 12 30.36 6.22 3.32
CA GLY A 12 28.98 6.51 3.65
C GLY A 12 27.97 6.57 2.50
N LEU A 13 27.58 5.41 1.97
CA LEU A 13 26.22 5.26 1.48
C LEU A 13 25.29 5.25 2.70
N SER A 14 24.77 6.42 3.08
CA SER A 14 23.61 6.49 3.95
C SER A 14 22.43 5.95 3.16
N ALA A 15 22.09 4.68 3.37
CA ALA A 15 20.77 4.20 3.00
C ALA A 15 19.76 5.14 3.65
N ALA A 16 18.96 5.84 2.84
CA ALA A 16 17.85 6.61 3.36
C ALA A 16 17.00 5.65 4.20
N PRO A 17 16.61 6.01 5.44
CA PRO A 17 15.71 5.16 6.20
C PRO A 17 14.43 5.02 5.39
N SER A 18 14.12 3.81 4.93
CA SER A 18 12.79 3.55 4.39
C SER A 18 11.84 3.76 5.57
N LEU A 19 11.03 4.82 5.52
CA LEU A 19 9.87 4.97 6.38
C LEU A 19 8.95 3.82 6.04
N ALA A 20 9.09 2.72 6.77
CA ALA A 20 8.30 1.55 6.53
C ALA A 20 6.92 1.85 7.11
N LEU A 21 5.95 2.03 6.21
CA LEU A 21 4.58 2.41 6.53
C LEU A 21 3.79 1.20 7.02
N PRO A 22 2.78 1.38 7.91
CA PRO A 22 1.89 0.28 8.25
C PRO A 22 1.13 -0.19 7.00
N SER A 23 0.92 -1.50 6.87
CA SER A 23 0.21 -2.12 5.74
C SER A 23 -0.91 -3.03 6.23
N ILE A 24 -1.92 -3.25 5.39
CA ILE A 24 -2.99 -4.22 5.64
C ILE A 24 -2.70 -5.46 4.79
N ASN A 25 -3.11 -6.65 5.24
CA ASN A 25 -2.99 -7.89 4.48
C ASN A 25 -4.26 -8.71 4.68
N LEU A 26 -4.89 -9.14 3.58
CA LEU A 26 -5.99 -10.09 3.63
C LEU A 26 -5.44 -11.50 3.46
N VAL A 27 -5.73 -12.39 4.42
CA VAL A 27 -5.16 -13.74 4.47
C VAL A 27 -6.28 -14.77 4.49
N ASP A 28 -6.28 -15.65 3.51
CA ASP A 28 -7.05 -16.89 3.49
C ASP A 28 -6.44 -17.89 4.49
N THR A 29 -7.22 -18.33 5.48
CA THR A 29 -6.78 -19.33 6.48
C THR A 29 -7.34 -20.73 6.23
N GLY A 30 -8.05 -20.93 5.12
CA GLY A 30 -8.73 -22.16 4.73
C GLY A 30 -10.05 -22.36 5.47
N ALA A 31 -10.72 -23.48 5.17
CA ALA A 31 -11.93 -23.91 5.89
C ALA A 31 -13.01 -22.82 6.05
N ASN A 32 -13.25 -22.03 5.00
CA ASN A 32 -14.24 -20.95 5.01
C ASN A 32 -13.95 -19.82 6.01
N THR A 33 -12.67 -19.64 6.36
CA THR A 33 -12.20 -18.58 7.26
C THR A 33 -11.13 -17.73 6.60
N GLY A 34 -11.13 -16.44 6.91
CA GLY A 34 -10.05 -15.53 6.57
C GLY A 34 -9.75 -14.59 7.72
N ARG A 35 -8.66 -13.85 7.58
CA ARG A 35 -8.29 -12.80 8.53
C ARG A 35 -7.74 -11.58 7.83
N LEU A 36 -7.87 -10.45 8.50
CA LEU A 36 -7.27 -9.19 8.10
C LEU A 36 -6.18 -8.84 9.10
N ASP A 37 -4.96 -8.76 8.59
CA ASP A 37 -3.75 -8.51 9.35
C ASP A 37 -3.25 -7.08 9.08
N ILE A 38 -2.68 -6.44 10.10
CA ILE A 38 -1.95 -5.18 9.98
C ILE A 38 -0.48 -5.46 10.27
N THR A 39 0.39 -5.14 9.31
CA THR A 39 1.84 -5.19 9.50
C THR A 39 2.36 -3.81 9.82
N VAL A 40 3.17 -3.72 10.87
CA VAL A 40 3.81 -2.49 11.33
C VAL A 40 5.32 -2.71 11.49
N THR A 41 6.07 -1.61 11.53
CA THR A 41 7.53 -1.63 11.33
C THR A 41 8.31 -1.12 12.54
N GLY A 42 7.60 -0.69 13.58
CA GLY A 42 8.14 -0.30 14.87
C GLY A 42 7.09 -0.40 15.96
N SER A 43 7.43 0.04 17.17
CA SER A 43 6.46 0.13 18.26
C SER A 43 5.55 1.35 18.08
N GLY A 44 4.29 1.24 18.49
CA GLY A 44 3.36 2.36 18.49
C GLY A 44 1.91 1.93 18.67
N SER A 45 1.02 2.89 18.89
CA SER A 45 -0.42 2.63 18.77
C SER A 45 -0.80 2.50 17.30
N ILE A 46 -1.76 1.63 17.02
CA ILE A 46 -2.36 1.43 15.70
C ILE A 46 -3.76 2.00 15.74
N ALA A 47 -4.19 2.68 14.68
CA ALA A 47 -5.59 2.99 14.40
C ALA A 47 -5.93 2.47 13.01
N ALA A 48 -7.09 1.87 12.84
CA ALA A 48 -7.51 1.25 11.60
C ALA A 48 -8.98 1.54 11.32
N GLU A 49 -9.28 1.90 10.08
CA GLU A 49 -10.63 2.10 9.54
C GLU A 49 -10.75 1.29 8.27
N ILE A 50 -11.30 0.08 8.39
CA ILE A 50 -11.26 -0.93 7.33
C ILE A 50 -12.67 -1.38 6.96
N ALA A 51 -13.01 -1.21 5.70
CA ALA A 51 -14.17 -1.81 5.05
C ALA A 51 -13.79 -3.17 4.45
N LEU A 52 -14.59 -4.18 4.76
CA LEU A 52 -14.56 -5.52 4.18
C LEU A 52 -15.84 -5.70 3.37
N THR A 53 -15.71 -6.14 2.12
CA THR A 53 -16.85 -6.34 1.21
C THR A 53 -16.70 -7.65 0.46
N ASP A 54 -17.77 -8.43 0.39
CA ASP A 54 -17.85 -9.51 -0.59
C ASP A 54 -17.98 -8.95 -2.02
N ALA A 55 -17.55 -9.74 -3.00
CA ALA A 55 -17.70 -9.45 -4.43
C ALA A 55 -18.76 -10.38 -5.07
N GLY A 56 -19.78 -10.77 -4.32
CA GLY A 56 -20.97 -11.49 -4.82
C GLY A 56 -20.82 -13.00 -5.07
N ALA A 57 -19.63 -13.59 -4.97
CA ALA A 57 -19.43 -15.05 -5.04
C ALA A 57 -19.41 -15.74 -3.65
N TYR A 58 -19.34 -14.93 -2.60
CA TYR A 58 -19.27 -15.34 -1.21
C TYR A 58 -20.28 -14.53 -0.41
N SER A 59 -20.64 -15.01 0.76
CA SER A 59 -21.41 -14.25 1.74
C SER A 59 -20.67 -14.30 3.06
N LEU A 60 -20.33 -13.14 3.62
CA LEU A 60 -19.75 -13.05 4.97
C LEU A 60 -20.77 -13.54 5.99
N THR A 61 -20.42 -14.56 6.76
CA THR A 61 -21.31 -15.17 7.76
C THR A 61 -20.99 -14.73 9.18
N ASN A 62 -19.73 -14.38 9.44
CA ASN A 62 -19.27 -13.93 10.75
C ASN A 62 -18.07 -13.00 10.59
N VAL A 63 -17.96 -11.99 11.45
CA VAL A 63 -16.79 -11.12 11.56
C VAL A 63 -16.54 -10.85 13.05
N ALA A 64 -15.31 -11.07 13.49
CA ALA A 64 -14.89 -10.88 14.86
C ALA A 64 -13.60 -10.05 14.94
N ILE A 65 -13.53 -9.18 15.94
CA ILE A 65 -12.35 -8.35 16.23
C ILE A 65 -11.39 -9.13 17.12
N ASN A 66 -10.10 -8.96 16.91
CA ASN A 66 -9.10 -9.33 17.91
C ASN A 66 -9.04 -8.30 19.05
N SER A 67 -10.01 -8.36 19.96
CA SER A 67 -10.16 -7.40 21.06
C SER A 67 -9.05 -7.49 22.12
N ALA A 68 -8.12 -8.45 22.01
CA ALA A 68 -6.93 -8.49 22.87
C ALA A 68 -5.88 -7.45 22.47
N ILE A 69 -5.96 -6.94 21.23
CA ILE A 69 -5.02 -5.95 20.68
C ILE A 69 -5.78 -4.68 20.29
N PHE A 70 -6.92 -4.83 19.61
CA PHE A 70 -7.76 -3.74 19.14
C PHE A 70 -8.98 -3.59 20.03
N ASP A 71 -8.77 -2.96 21.19
CA ASP A 71 -9.73 -2.87 22.28
C ASP A 71 -10.46 -1.52 22.36
N THR A 72 -10.02 -0.55 21.54
CA THR A 72 -10.50 0.83 21.61
C THR A 72 -11.29 1.15 20.36
N ALA A 73 -12.61 1.26 20.45
CA ALA A 73 -13.42 1.75 19.33
C ALA A 73 -13.07 3.23 19.05
N ASN A 74 -12.77 3.58 17.80
CA ASN A 74 -12.65 4.97 17.36
C ASN A 74 -13.80 5.34 16.42
N PRO A 75 -14.18 6.62 16.36
CA PRO A 75 -15.03 7.12 15.28
C PRO A 75 -14.30 6.93 13.96
N GLY A 76 -14.96 6.35 12.96
CA GLY A 76 -14.45 6.22 11.60
C GLY A 76 -15.49 6.67 10.58
N ASP A 77 -15.08 6.78 9.32
CA ASP A 77 -15.96 7.13 8.20
C ASP A 77 -16.25 5.89 7.35
N SER A 78 -17.44 5.33 7.53
CA SER A 78 -17.82 4.12 6.82
C SER A 78 -18.19 4.43 5.38
N PRO A 79 -17.53 3.82 4.37
CA PRO A 79 -17.86 4.04 2.97
C PRO A 79 -19.25 3.49 2.58
N PHE A 80 -19.92 2.81 3.51
CA PHE A 80 -21.24 2.21 3.30
C PHE A 80 -22.39 3.16 3.61
N ILE A 81 -22.11 4.34 4.17
CA ILE A 81 -23.10 5.36 4.53
C ILE A 81 -23.00 6.49 3.49
N GLU A 82 -23.98 6.54 2.60
CA GLU A 82 -24.01 7.55 1.53
C GLU A 82 -24.16 8.97 2.10
N GLY A 83 -23.34 9.90 1.61
CA GLY A 83 -23.35 11.29 2.05
C GLY A 83 -22.83 11.52 3.47
N SER A 84 -22.11 10.54 4.04
CA SER A 84 -21.41 10.72 5.30
C SER A 84 -20.45 11.91 5.23
N THR A 85 -20.43 12.70 6.30
CA THR A 85 -19.42 13.74 6.51
C THR A 85 -18.13 13.07 6.97
N GLU A 86 -16.97 13.51 6.48
CA GLU A 86 -15.67 12.98 6.89
C GLU A 86 -15.57 12.82 8.43
N GLY A 87 -15.56 11.56 8.88
CA GLY A 87 -15.35 11.13 10.26
C GLY A 87 -16.61 10.96 11.13
N GLY A 88 -16.70 9.79 11.76
CA GLY A 88 -17.49 9.56 12.98
C GLY A 88 -18.93 9.12 12.79
N ASP A 89 -19.28 8.59 11.62
CA ASP A 89 -20.58 7.99 11.37
C ASP A 89 -20.69 6.54 11.91
N SER A 90 -19.55 5.93 12.21
CA SER A 90 -19.40 4.55 12.64
C SER A 90 -18.43 4.45 13.81
N LEU A 91 -18.69 3.52 14.73
CA LEU A 91 -17.87 3.31 15.93
C LEU A 91 -17.64 1.81 16.14
N GLY A 92 -16.37 1.40 16.21
CA GLY A 92 -16.03 -0.01 16.44
C GLY A 92 -16.30 -0.87 15.21
N LEU A 93 -16.88 -2.06 15.42
CA LEU A 93 -17.26 -2.97 14.32
C LEU A 93 -18.75 -2.84 14.00
N THR A 94 -19.05 -2.58 12.74
CA THR A 94 -20.37 -2.75 12.12
C THR A 94 -20.31 -3.93 11.17
N PHE A 95 -21.28 -4.84 11.23
CA PHE A 95 -21.36 -6.02 10.37
C PHE A 95 -22.79 -6.19 9.84
N GLU A 96 -22.90 -6.29 8.51
CA GLU A 96 -24.15 -6.40 7.78
C GLU A 96 -24.08 -7.65 6.87
N PRO A 97 -24.31 -8.85 7.42
CA PRO A 97 -24.15 -10.12 6.70
C PRO A 97 -25.03 -10.22 5.45
N GLU A 98 -26.24 -9.66 5.52
CA GLU A 98 -27.20 -9.65 4.41
C GLU A 98 -26.72 -8.83 3.20
N LEU A 99 -25.80 -7.90 3.43
CA LEU A 99 -25.17 -7.06 2.41
C LEU A 99 -23.71 -7.41 2.18
N GLY A 100 -23.21 -8.48 2.80
CA GLY A 100 -21.87 -8.96 2.54
C GLY A 100 -20.75 -8.02 3.00
N ARG A 101 -21.02 -7.15 3.98
CA ARG A 101 -20.11 -6.05 4.32
C ARG A 101 -19.88 -5.90 5.81
N ALA A 102 -18.67 -5.49 6.17
CA ALA A 102 -18.28 -5.13 7.53
C ALA A 102 -17.39 -3.89 7.52
N PHE A 103 -17.52 -3.03 8.52
CA PHE A 103 -16.65 -1.89 8.72
C PHE A 103 -16.08 -1.92 10.13
N ALA A 104 -14.77 -1.80 10.26
CA ALA A 104 -14.08 -1.79 11.55
C ALA A 104 -13.28 -0.50 11.70
N ALA A 105 -13.71 0.34 12.63
CA ALA A 105 -12.98 1.49 13.14
C ALA A 105 -12.48 1.14 14.56
N LEU A 106 -11.20 0.77 14.66
CA LEU A 106 -10.57 0.39 15.93
C LEU A 106 -9.17 0.96 16.11
N GLY A 107 -8.82 1.25 17.35
CA GLY A 107 -7.47 1.53 17.82
C GLY A 107 -6.92 0.42 18.71
N SER A 108 -5.61 0.42 18.88
CA SER A 108 -4.87 -0.42 19.81
C SER A 108 -4.14 0.41 20.88
N GLY A 109 -3.79 -0.25 21.98
CA GLY A 109 -2.68 0.20 22.81
C GLY A 109 -1.33 0.20 22.06
N ILE A 110 -0.23 0.45 22.76
CA ILE A 110 1.11 0.35 22.16
C ILE A 110 1.42 -1.12 21.87
N VAL A 111 1.70 -1.44 20.60
CA VAL A 111 2.28 -2.73 20.23
C VAL A 111 3.82 -2.69 20.32
N ASP A 112 4.41 -3.78 20.79
CA ASP A 112 5.86 -3.87 21.02
C ASP A 112 6.61 -4.33 19.75
N GLY A 113 7.10 -3.35 19.00
CA GLY A 113 8.02 -3.57 17.88
C GLY A 113 7.36 -3.89 16.54
N PRO A 114 8.18 -4.13 15.49
CA PRO A 114 7.69 -4.56 14.19
C PRO A 114 6.99 -5.91 14.30
N GLY A 115 5.89 -6.08 13.56
CA GLY A 115 5.13 -7.32 13.59
C GLY A 115 3.87 -7.28 12.74
N THR A 116 3.19 -8.43 12.70
CA THR A 116 1.89 -8.59 12.04
C THR A 116 0.84 -8.90 13.10
N TYR A 117 -0.21 -8.08 13.12
CA TYR A 117 -1.25 -8.08 14.13
C TYR A 117 -2.60 -8.29 13.46
N THR A 118 -3.29 -9.38 13.80
CA THR A 118 -4.63 -9.65 13.26
C THR A 118 -5.62 -8.64 13.83
N LEU A 119 -6.28 -7.88 12.95
CA LEU A 119 -7.38 -6.96 13.28
C LEU A 119 -8.71 -7.72 13.34
N LEU A 120 -9.05 -8.40 12.24
CA LEU A 120 -10.32 -9.12 12.08
C LEU A 120 -10.07 -10.59 11.73
N THR A 121 -10.95 -11.45 12.20
CA THR A 121 -11.19 -12.78 11.64
C THR A 121 -12.59 -12.82 11.10
N PHE A 122 -12.79 -13.45 9.94
CA PHE A 122 -14.11 -13.57 9.34
C PHE A 122 -14.35 -14.98 8.80
N GLU A 123 -15.62 -15.37 8.79
CA GLU A 123 -16.11 -16.57 8.14
C GLU A 123 -16.93 -16.17 6.93
N TYR A 124 -16.92 -17.02 5.92
CA TYR A 124 -17.70 -16.79 4.72
C TYR A 124 -18.25 -18.10 4.17
N SER A 125 -19.37 -18.05 3.47
CA SER A 125 -19.91 -19.18 2.72
C SER A 125 -19.68 -18.98 1.23
N VAL A 126 -19.40 -20.06 0.50
CA VAL A 126 -19.26 -20.03 -0.95
C VAL A 126 -20.64 -20.22 -1.56
N THR A 127 -21.15 -19.20 -2.24
CA THR A 127 -22.51 -19.22 -2.81
C THR A 127 -22.52 -19.81 -4.23
N GLN A 128 -21.38 -19.81 -4.92
CA GLN A 128 -21.22 -20.38 -6.26
C GLN A 128 -19.95 -21.25 -6.34
N PRO A 129 -20.07 -22.55 -6.70
CA PRO A 129 -18.91 -23.43 -6.85
C PRO A 129 -18.15 -23.11 -8.16
N TRP A 130 -17.31 -22.07 -8.14
CA TRP A 130 -16.29 -21.83 -9.16
C TRP A 130 -14.95 -22.46 -8.73
N PRO A 131 -14.07 -22.86 -9.67
CA PRO A 131 -12.87 -23.60 -9.33
C PRO A 131 -11.82 -22.67 -8.71
N LEU A 132 -11.59 -22.89 -7.41
CA LEU A 132 -10.37 -22.62 -6.63
C LEU A 132 -9.91 -21.15 -6.52
N GLY A 133 -10.26 -20.52 -5.40
CA GLY A 133 -9.70 -19.26 -4.93
C GLY A 133 -10.70 -18.52 -4.04
N PHE A 134 -10.24 -17.54 -3.27
CA PHE A 134 -11.06 -16.71 -2.39
C PHE A 134 -11.67 -15.49 -3.07
N SER A 135 -11.57 -15.36 -4.40
CA SER A 135 -11.58 -14.13 -5.23
C SER A 135 -12.70 -13.08 -5.07
N GLY A 136 -13.52 -13.13 -4.02
CA GLY A 136 -14.59 -12.17 -3.77
C GLY A 136 -14.72 -11.78 -2.32
N VAL A 137 -13.63 -11.63 -1.57
CA VAL A 137 -13.60 -10.76 -0.38
C VAL A 137 -12.53 -9.70 -0.61
N SER A 138 -12.92 -8.44 -0.51
CA SER A 138 -12.06 -7.26 -0.69
C SER A 138 -11.96 -6.50 0.62
N ALA A 139 -10.81 -5.86 0.86
CA ALA A 139 -10.62 -4.98 2.00
C ALA A 139 -10.05 -3.63 1.55
N SER A 140 -10.56 -2.55 2.10
CA SER A 140 -10.09 -1.20 1.81
C SER A 140 -10.12 -0.35 3.06
N GLY A 141 -9.17 0.56 3.23
CA GLY A 141 -9.19 1.39 4.42
C GLY A 141 -7.94 2.21 4.67
N LEU A 142 -7.92 2.76 5.88
CA LEU A 142 -6.81 3.54 6.43
C LEU A 142 -6.22 2.78 7.61
N VAL A 143 -4.89 2.80 7.71
CA VAL A 143 -4.19 2.41 8.93
C VAL A 143 -3.22 3.51 9.29
N ALA A 144 -3.21 3.91 10.55
CA ALA A 144 -2.20 4.79 11.09
C ALA A 144 -1.40 4.08 12.18
N GLN A 145 -0.09 4.36 12.21
CA GLN A 145 0.79 3.97 13.30
C GLN A 145 1.49 5.20 13.85
N ALA A 146 1.40 5.40 15.17
CA ALA A 146 2.06 6.51 15.86
C ALA A 146 1.82 7.89 15.19
N GLY A 147 0.63 8.08 14.59
CA GLY A 147 0.24 9.30 13.90
C GLY A 147 0.67 9.40 12.43
N VAL A 148 1.38 8.41 11.89
CA VAL A 148 1.69 8.29 10.46
C VAL A 148 0.62 7.44 9.80
N MET A 149 -0.09 8.00 8.82
CA MET A 149 -1.19 7.35 8.12
C MET A 149 -0.74 6.73 6.79
N THR A 150 -1.23 5.53 6.51
CA THR A 150 -1.16 4.87 5.21
C THR A 150 -2.58 4.58 4.75
N ARG A 151 -2.84 4.86 3.47
CA ARG A 151 -4.06 4.41 2.80
C ARG A 151 -3.71 3.18 1.98
N GLY A 152 -4.52 2.13 2.08
CA GLY A 152 -4.30 0.95 1.25
C GLY A 152 -5.62 0.39 0.73
N LEU A 153 -5.62 0.09 -0.56
CA LEU A 153 -6.63 -0.74 -1.20
C LEU A 153 -6.04 -2.15 -1.39
N PHE A 154 -6.78 -3.16 -0.95
CA PHE A 154 -6.34 -4.54 -0.99
C PHE A 154 -7.39 -5.43 -1.66
N ASP A 155 -7.05 -5.88 -2.86
CA ASP A 155 -7.65 -7.06 -3.46
C ASP A 155 -6.76 -8.28 -3.16
N GLN A 156 -7.35 -9.48 -3.19
CA GLN A 156 -6.78 -10.76 -2.79
C GLN A 156 -5.51 -11.22 -3.51
N SER A 157 -5.01 -10.43 -4.46
CA SER A 157 -3.70 -10.66 -5.03
C SER A 157 -2.57 -10.46 -4.01
N GLY A 158 -2.86 -10.00 -2.77
CA GLY A 158 -1.84 -9.72 -1.75
C GLY A 158 -0.90 -8.60 -2.16
N VAL A 159 -1.27 -7.87 -3.21
CA VAL A 159 -0.58 -6.68 -3.67
C VAL A 159 -1.17 -5.55 -2.85
N VAL A 160 -0.35 -4.99 -1.96
CA VAL A 160 -0.57 -3.61 -1.49
C VAL A 160 -0.56 -2.77 -2.77
N VAL A 161 -1.74 -2.42 -3.29
CA VAL A 161 -1.81 -1.34 -4.28
C VAL A 161 -1.77 -0.09 -3.43
N GLU A 162 -0.57 0.27 -2.99
CA GLU A 162 -0.32 1.59 -2.44
C GLU A 162 -0.54 2.53 -3.61
N PHE A 163 -1.74 3.09 -3.71
CA PHE A 163 -2.01 4.08 -4.74
C PHE A 163 -1.07 5.23 -4.48
N THR A 164 -0.09 5.37 -5.36
CA THR A 164 0.83 6.49 -5.26
C THR A 164 -0.02 7.72 -5.52
N PRO A 165 -0.02 8.72 -4.64
CA PRO A 165 -0.83 9.91 -4.87
C PRO A 165 -0.53 10.49 -6.25
N GLY A 166 -1.55 10.61 -7.12
CA GLY A 166 -1.39 10.97 -8.54
C GLY A 166 -1.54 9.82 -9.55
N ASP A 167 -1.55 8.56 -9.07
CA ASP A 167 -1.89 7.35 -9.85
C ASP A 167 -3.42 7.21 -9.86
N PHE A 168 -4.03 7.75 -10.90
CA PHE A 168 -5.49 7.82 -11.09
C PHE A 168 -6.02 6.57 -11.79
N ASP A 169 -5.21 5.97 -12.68
CA ASP A 169 -5.58 4.77 -13.43
C ASP A 169 -5.19 3.45 -12.73
N GLY A 170 -4.54 3.56 -11.56
CA GLY A 170 -4.20 2.43 -10.70
C GLY A 170 -3.14 1.52 -11.31
N SER A 171 -2.35 2.02 -12.27
CA SER A 171 -1.33 1.24 -12.95
C SER A 171 -0.07 1.00 -12.10
N GLY A 172 0.05 1.68 -10.95
CA GLY A 172 1.25 1.67 -10.11
C GLY A 172 2.35 2.57 -10.66
N ALA A 173 2.06 3.50 -11.55
CA ALA A 173 3.01 4.50 -12.02
C ALA A 173 2.28 5.79 -12.34
N ILE A 174 2.91 6.94 -12.06
CA ILE A 174 2.34 8.26 -12.37
C ILE A 174 2.92 8.76 -13.68
N GLY A 175 2.10 8.89 -14.71
CA GLY A 175 2.54 9.35 -16.02
C GLY A 175 1.42 9.70 -17.00
N ASP A 176 1.69 9.44 -18.28
CA ASP A 176 0.81 9.85 -19.37
C ASP A 176 -0.58 9.20 -19.30
N GLY A 177 -0.70 8.01 -18.71
CA GLY A 177 -1.97 7.33 -18.45
C GLY A 177 -2.86 8.16 -17.52
N ASP A 178 -2.33 8.55 -16.36
CA ASP A 178 -3.02 9.38 -15.38
C ASP A 178 -3.38 10.76 -15.92
N LEU A 179 -2.45 11.40 -16.63
CA LEU A 179 -2.71 12.70 -17.24
C LEU A 179 -3.81 12.61 -18.28
N THR A 180 -3.81 11.56 -19.11
CA THR A 180 -4.85 11.32 -20.11
C THR A 180 -6.20 11.10 -19.42
N LEU A 181 -6.24 10.30 -18.35
CA LEU A 181 -7.44 10.04 -17.58
C LEU A 181 -7.99 11.32 -16.93
N LEU A 182 -7.13 12.12 -16.29
CA LEU A 182 -7.48 13.41 -15.70
C LEU A 182 -8.03 14.39 -16.74
N LEU A 183 -7.34 14.56 -17.88
CA LEU A 183 -7.77 15.49 -18.92
C LEU A 183 -9.07 15.03 -19.61
N SER A 184 -9.29 13.72 -19.71
CA SER A 184 -10.54 13.17 -20.26
C SER A 184 -11.76 13.39 -19.36
N ASN A 185 -11.54 13.58 -18.06
CA ASN A 185 -12.58 13.84 -17.06
C ASN A 185 -12.60 15.29 -16.54
N TRP A 186 -11.84 16.20 -17.17
CA TRP A 186 -11.68 17.58 -16.70
C TRP A 186 -13.02 18.31 -16.57
N GLY A 187 -13.24 18.93 -15.41
CA GLY A 187 -14.44 19.69 -15.07
C GLY A 187 -15.69 18.85 -14.83
N LEU A 188 -15.58 17.51 -14.83
CA LEU A 188 -16.70 16.66 -14.42
C LEU A 188 -16.95 16.81 -12.91
N PRO A 189 -18.22 16.84 -12.48
CA PRO A 189 -18.56 16.94 -11.07
C PRO A 189 -18.22 15.65 -10.33
N VAL A 190 -17.77 15.79 -9.09
CA VAL A 190 -17.52 14.69 -8.16
C VAL A 190 -18.32 14.98 -6.90
N PRO A 191 -19.36 14.18 -6.54
CA PRO A 191 -19.74 12.85 -7.07
C PRO A 191 -20.67 12.85 -8.33
N PRO A 192 -20.74 11.73 -9.11
CA PRO A 192 -20.10 10.43 -8.89
C PRO A 192 -18.63 10.39 -9.34
N VAL A 193 -17.91 9.33 -8.96
CA VAL A 193 -16.53 9.06 -9.42
C VAL A 193 -16.47 8.97 -10.95
N PRO A 194 -15.53 9.65 -11.63
CA PRO A 194 -15.43 9.58 -13.07
C PRO A 194 -15.03 8.18 -13.58
N ALA A 195 -15.47 7.84 -14.79
CA ALA A 195 -15.21 6.53 -15.37
C ALA A 195 -13.70 6.30 -15.60
N GLY A 196 -13.21 5.10 -15.27
CA GLY A 196 -11.80 4.73 -15.39
C GLY A 196 -10.93 5.13 -14.21
N TRP A 197 -11.48 5.84 -13.22
CA TRP A 197 -10.76 6.25 -12.01
C TRP A 197 -10.71 5.12 -10.98
N THR A 198 -9.62 4.37 -11.00
CA THR A 198 -9.39 3.18 -10.15
C THR A 198 -8.43 3.46 -9.01
N GLY A 199 -7.66 4.55 -9.07
CA GLY A 199 -6.69 4.97 -8.06
C GLY A 199 -7.21 6.00 -7.05
N ILE A 200 -6.37 6.97 -6.67
CA ILE A 200 -6.75 8.02 -5.69
C ILE A 200 -7.85 8.88 -6.28
N GLN A 201 -9.00 8.89 -5.62
CA GLN A 201 -10.19 9.62 -6.06
C GLN A 201 -9.98 11.15 -6.05
N PRO A 202 -10.55 11.89 -7.03
CA PRO A 202 -10.47 13.34 -7.07
C PRO A 202 -11.21 13.96 -5.89
N THR A 203 -10.74 15.12 -5.44
CA THR A 203 -11.36 15.89 -4.36
C THR A 203 -12.45 16.81 -4.90
N ALA A 204 -13.55 16.96 -4.15
CA ALA A 204 -14.73 17.71 -4.58
C ALA A 204 -14.47 19.23 -4.68
N PRO A 205 -15.18 19.99 -5.56
CA PRO A 205 -16.41 19.60 -6.25
C PRO A 205 -16.26 19.08 -7.69
N GLY A 206 -15.06 18.96 -8.23
CA GLY A 206 -14.87 18.43 -9.58
C GLY A 206 -13.40 18.24 -9.95
N VAL A 207 -13.17 17.45 -10.99
CA VAL A 207 -11.82 17.15 -11.49
C VAL A 207 -11.19 18.41 -12.08
N GLY A 208 -10.02 18.83 -11.59
CA GLY A 208 -9.42 20.08 -12.05
C GLY A 208 -7.95 20.30 -11.68
N ASP A 209 -7.65 21.58 -11.41
CA ASP A 209 -6.29 22.07 -11.17
C ASP A 209 -5.66 21.44 -9.92
N ASP A 210 -6.48 21.03 -8.97
CA ASP A 210 -6.17 20.36 -7.71
C ASP A 210 -5.45 19.04 -8.00
N GLU A 211 -6.12 18.16 -8.75
CA GLU A 211 -5.59 16.87 -9.16
C GLU A 211 -4.38 17.03 -10.09
N LEU A 212 -4.40 18.03 -10.99
CA LEU A 212 -3.28 18.30 -11.89
C LEU A 212 -2.03 18.75 -11.14
N THR A 213 -2.18 19.67 -10.18
CA THR A 213 -1.09 20.14 -9.32
C THR A 213 -0.50 18.96 -8.55
N TRP A 214 -1.37 18.09 -8.06
CA TRP A 214 -0.95 16.89 -7.36
C TRP A 214 -0.18 15.92 -8.27
N LEU A 215 -0.75 15.55 -9.41
CA LEU A 215 -0.13 14.66 -10.40
C LEU A 215 1.22 15.20 -10.90
N LEU A 216 1.34 16.50 -11.13
CA LEU A 216 2.61 17.10 -11.55
C LEU A 216 3.66 17.13 -10.43
N SER A 217 3.24 17.17 -9.16
CA SER A 217 4.17 17.16 -8.02
C SER A 217 4.86 15.81 -7.80
N VAL A 218 4.28 14.74 -8.35
CA VAL A 218 4.70 13.34 -8.20
C VAL A 218 4.98 12.67 -9.55
N TRP A 219 5.07 13.44 -10.64
CA TRP A 219 5.24 12.92 -11.99
C TRP A 219 6.43 11.96 -12.13
N GLY A 220 6.21 10.80 -12.75
CA GLY A 220 7.23 9.79 -12.98
C GLY A 220 7.58 8.93 -11.76
N GLN A 221 6.90 9.09 -10.62
CA GLN A 221 7.01 8.16 -9.50
C GLN A 221 6.35 6.82 -9.84
N SER A 222 6.95 5.72 -9.40
CA SER A 222 6.35 4.38 -9.40
C SER A 222 6.86 3.58 -8.18
N PRO A 223 6.02 2.82 -7.46
CA PRO A 223 6.43 2.04 -6.29
C PRO A 223 7.49 0.98 -6.60
N ALA A 224 7.64 0.59 -7.86
CA ALA A 224 8.59 -0.44 -8.28
C ALA A 224 9.10 -0.24 -9.72
N ALA A 225 9.72 0.90 -9.99
CA ALA A 225 10.95 0.86 -10.77
C ALA A 225 12.14 0.81 -9.80
N THR A 226 12.29 -0.30 -9.08
CA THR A 226 13.64 -0.79 -8.73
C THR A 226 14.35 -1.27 -10.00
N THR A 227 14.28 -0.51 -11.09
CA THR A 227 15.47 -0.36 -11.91
C THR A 227 16.46 0.27 -10.95
N ALA A 228 17.25 -0.59 -10.28
CA ALA A 228 18.46 -0.16 -9.63
C ALA A 228 19.26 0.51 -10.73
N ALA A 229 19.06 1.82 -10.91
CA ALA A 229 19.97 2.66 -11.65
C ALA A 229 21.32 2.29 -11.04
N PRO A 230 22.25 1.71 -11.82
CA PRO A 230 23.48 1.17 -11.26
C PRO A 230 24.05 2.27 -10.39
N GLU A 231 24.09 2.02 -9.08
CA GLU A 231 24.55 3.04 -8.16
C GLU A 231 25.92 3.51 -8.67
N PRO A 232 26.31 4.78 -8.49
CA PRO A 232 27.59 5.27 -9.00
C PRO A 232 28.75 4.33 -8.61
N SER A 233 28.64 3.68 -7.46
CA SER A 233 29.50 2.61 -6.95
C SER A 233 29.63 1.40 -7.91
N ALA A 234 28.55 0.92 -8.52
CA ALA A 234 28.58 -0.17 -9.51
C ALA A 234 29.36 0.23 -10.77
N ALA A 235 29.18 1.48 -11.25
CA ALA A 235 29.98 2.00 -12.35
C ALA A 235 31.46 2.11 -11.97
N PHE A 236 31.77 2.58 -10.76
CA PHE A 236 33.14 2.62 -10.25
C PHE A 236 33.76 1.22 -10.10
N LEU A 237 32.97 0.21 -9.73
CA LEU A 237 33.45 -1.17 -9.58
C LEU A 237 33.77 -1.80 -10.94
N VAL A 238 32.95 -1.54 -11.96
CA VAL A 238 33.23 -1.92 -13.35
C VAL A 238 34.51 -1.25 -13.85
N VAL A 239 34.67 0.06 -13.61
CA VAL A 239 35.90 0.79 -13.98
C VAL A 239 37.12 0.27 -13.22
N ALA A 240 37.01 -0.01 -11.93
CA ALA A 240 38.09 -0.54 -11.11
C ALA A 240 38.53 -1.94 -11.58
N CYS A 241 37.57 -2.82 -11.90
CA CYS A 241 37.82 -4.13 -12.48
C CYS A 241 38.50 -4.02 -13.85
N TRP A 242 38.08 -3.06 -14.68
CA TRP A 242 38.68 -2.82 -15.99
C TRP A 242 40.13 -2.35 -15.87
N VAL A 243 40.41 -1.38 -15.00
CA VAL A 243 41.77 -0.90 -14.70
C VAL A 243 42.65 -2.03 -14.15
N ALA A 244 42.13 -2.84 -13.21
CA ALA A 244 42.87 -3.99 -12.68
C ALA A 244 43.22 -5.03 -13.75
N SER A 245 42.32 -5.25 -14.72
CA SER A 245 42.55 -6.18 -15.84
C SER A 245 43.64 -5.69 -16.79
N LEU A 246 43.63 -4.38 -17.13
CA LEU A 246 44.66 -3.75 -17.95
C LEU A 246 46.05 -3.81 -17.29
N LEU A 247 46.12 -3.52 -15.99
CA LEU A 247 47.38 -3.60 -15.23
C LEU A 247 47.94 -5.04 -15.18
N ARG A 248 47.07 -6.06 -15.18
CA ARG A 248 47.49 -7.47 -15.19
C ARG A 248 48.03 -7.91 -16.54
N THR A 249 47.56 -7.34 -17.65
CA THR A 249 48.00 -7.71 -19.00
C THR A 249 49.37 -7.13 -19.33
N GLU A 250 49.64 -5.88 -18.96
CA GLU A 250 50.96 -5.23 -19.07
C GLU A 250 52.06 -6.05 -18.39
N ARG A 251 51.82 -6.50 -17.14
CA ARG A 251 52.82 -7.26 -16.36
C ARG A 251 53.20 -8.60 -16.98
N ARG A 252 52.35 -9.21 -17.81
CA ARG A 252 52.66 -10.45 -18.53
C ARG A 252 53.51 -10.24 -19.78
N ARG A 253 53.59 -9.02 -20.33
CA ARG A 253 54.41 -8.72 -21.51
C ARG A 253 55.87 -8.43 -21.18
N LEU A 254 56.15 -8.09 -19.92
CA LEU A 254 57.48 -7.71 -19.44
C LEU A 254 58.28 -8.87 -18.83
N ASN A 255 57.67 -10.06 -18.75
CA ASN A 255 58.32 -11.31 -18.31
C ASN A 255 58.37 -12.28 -19.50
#